data_AF-X1B081-F1
#
_entry.id   AF-X1B081-F1
#
_cell.length_a   1.000
_cell.length_b   1.000
_cell.length_c   1.000
_cell.angle_alpha   90.00
_cell.angle_beta   90.00
_cell.angle_gamma   90.00
#
_symmetry.space_group_name_H-M   'P 1'
#
loop_
_entity.id
_entity.type
_entity.pdbx_description
1 polymer ?
#
loop_
_entity_poly.entity_id
_entity_poly.type
_entity_poly.pdbx_seq_one_letter_code
_entity_poly.pdbx_strand_id
1 'polypeptide(L)'
;MQLESLYIPVLTTIKSIVRENEVNDIKTFEFVFNNEEDYKKFDYVAGQFAELSVFGVGECPIGIASSPTSNAPNYIVILRIIVKFMINSLSYSR
;
A
#
# COMPACT_ATOMS: atom_id res chain seq x y z
N MET A 1 -19.52 -19.86 5.55
CA MET A 1 -18.85 -18.55 5.48
C MET A 1 -17.71 -18.70 4.49
N GLN A 2 -17.77 -17.98 3.37
CA GLN A 2 -16.76 -18.09 2.33
C GLN A 2 -15.52 -17.34 2.83
N LEU A 3 -14.39 -18.06 2.95
CA LEU A 3 -13.10 -17.44 3.25
C LEU A 3 -12.80 -16.48 2.09
N GLU A 4 -12.81 -15.17 2.34
CA GLU A 4 -12.28 -14.25 1.33
C GLU A 4 -10.78 -14.56 1.16
N SER A 5 -10.40 -14.80 -0.08
CA SER A 5 -9.07 -15.28 -0.42
C SER A 5 -8.08 -14.12 -0.36
N LEU A 6 -6.98 -14.30 0.39
CA LEU A 6 -5.84 -13.36 0.45
C LEU A 6 -5.26 -13.02 -0.93
N TYR A 7 -5.54 -13.85 -1.95
CA TYR A 7 -5.05 -13.70 -3.32
C TYR A 7 -5.94 -12.82 -4.20
N ILE A 8 -7.04 -12.28 -3.66
CA ILE A 8 -7.88 -11.34 -4.40
C ILE A 8 -7.38 -9.92 -4.09
N PRO A 9 -6.80 -9.20 -5.07
CA PRO A 9 -6.28 -7.86 -4.83
C PRO A 9 -7.42 -6.87 -4.57
N VAL A 10 -7.16 -5.94 -3.66
CA VAL A 10 -8.07 -4.84 -3.32
C VAL A 10 -7.59 -3.56 -4.01
N LEU A 11 -8.52 -2.83 -4.63
CA LEU A 11 -8.19 -1.57 -5.28
C LEU A 11 -8.03 -0.44 -4.27
N THR A 12 -6.91 0.27 -4.40
CA THR A 12 -6.58 1.46 -3.61
C THR A 12 -6.12 2.58 -4.54
N THR A 13 -6.22 3.81 -4.05
CA THR A 13 -5.77 5.01 -4.76
C THR A 13 -4.62 5.67 -4.01
N ILE A 14 -3.59 6.10 -4.74
CA ILE A 14 -2.48 6.86 -4.15
C ILE A 14 -3.00 8.24 -3.74
N LYS A 15 -2.98 8.52 -2.45
CA LYS A 15 -3.34 9.82 -1.89
C LYS A 15 -2.17 10.79 -1.89
N SER A 16 -0.99 10.32 -1.50
CA SER A 16 0.21 11.15 -1.42
C SER A 16 1.48 10.33 -1.63
N ILE A 17 2.54 11.03 -2.03
CA ILE A 17 3.86 10.46 -2.30
C ILE A 17 4.89 11.37 -1.64
N VAL A 18 5.72 10.82 -0.75
CA VAL A 18 6.80 11.51 -0.07
C VAL A 18 8.14 10.89 -0.46
N ARG A 19 9.12 11.73 -0.80
CA ARG A 19 10.50 11.33 -1.03
C ARG A 19 11.24 11.35 0.31
N GLU A 20 11.80 10.21 0.70
CA GLU A 20 12.45 10.07 2.01
C GLU A 20 13.92 10.49 2.01
N ASN A 21 14.57 10.55 0.84
CA ASN A 21 15.98 10.89 0.72
C ASN A 21 16.35 11.58 -0.60
N GLU A 22 17.55 12.17 -0.66
CA GLU A 22 18.07 12.84 -1.86
C GLU A 22 18.40 11.88 -3.01
N VAL A 23 18.50 10.57 -2.78
CA VAL A 23 18.77 9.58 -3.85
C VAL A 23 17.48 9.16 -4.57
N ASN A 24 16.30 9.44 -3.98
CA ASN A 24 14.98 9.14 -4.53
C ASN A 24 14.71 7.63 -4.77
N ASP A 25 15.44 6.77 -4.08
CA ASP A 25 15.29 5.32 -4.09
C ASP A 25 14.47 4.81 -2.90
N ILE A 26 14.02 5.71 -2.02
CA ILE A 26 13.07 5.44 -0.94
C ILE A 26 11.92 6.44 -1.03
N LYS A 27 10.69 5.92 -1.10
CA LYS A 27 9.48 6.74 -1.04
C LYS A 27 8.45 6.14 -0.10
N THR A 28 7.72 7.01 0.58
CA THR A 28 6.51 6.65 1.32
C THR A 28 5.30 7.02 0.49
N PHE A 29 4.39 6.06 0.34
CA PHE A 29 3.14 6.22 -0.37
C PHE A 29 2.00 6.04 0.62
N GLU A 30 1.06 6.98 0.60
CA GLU A 30 -0.21 6.83 1.31
C GLU A 30 -1.24 6.33 0.32
N PHE A 31 -1.87 5.20 0.65
CA PHE A 31 -2.95 4.60 -0.12
C PHE A 31 -4.27 4.76 0.64
N VAL A 32 -5.33 5.08 -0.09
CA VAL A 32 -6.70 5.09 0.42
C VAL A 32 -7.44 3.93 -0.24
N PHE A 33 -8.16 3.15 0.55
CA PHE A 33 -9.04 2.11 0.03
C PHE A 33 -10.22 2.73 -0.70
N ASN A 34 -10.54 2.21 -1.89
CA ASN A 34 -11.65 2.72 -2.69
C ASN A 34 -13.01 2.33 -2.08
N ASN A 35 -13.06 1.27 -1.27
CA ASN A 35 -14.22 0.80 -0.53
C ASN A 35 -13.88 0.66 0.96
N GLU A 36 -14.72 1.21 1.82
CA GLU A 36 -14.61 1.13 3.28
C GLU A 36 -14.68 -0.32 3.79
N GLU A 37 -15.49 -1.17 3.16
CA GLU A 37 -15.63 -2.58 3.58
C GLU A 37 -14.32 -3.34 3.43
N ASP A 38 -13.56 -3.05 2.38
CA ASP A 38 -12.28 -3.73 2.14
C ASP A 38 -11.23 -3.29 3.17
N TYR A 39 -11.24 -2.00 3.57
CA TYR A 39 -10.38 -1.53 4.65
C TYR A 39 -10.73 -2.19 5.99
N LYS A 40 -12.02 -2.34 6.31
CA LYS A 40 -12.46 -3.00 7.56
C LYS A 40 -12.01 -4.47 7.65
N LYS A 41 -11.82 -5.11 6.50
CA LYS A 41 -11.31 -6.49 6.40
C LYS A 41 -9.79 -6.57 6.32
N PHE A 42 -9.12 -5.44 6.05
CA PHE A 42 -7.67 -5.36 6.02
C PHE A 42 -7.10 -5.35 7.44
N ASP A 43 -7.13 -6.52 8.07
CA ASP A 43 -6.55 -6.78 9.38
C ASP A 43 -5.11 -7.30 9.23
N TYR A 44 -4.18 -6.67 9.93
CA TYR A 44 -2.77 -7.01 9.89
C TYR A 44 -2.10 -6.77 11.25
N VAL A 45 -1.03 -7.51 11.50
CA VAL A 45 -0.19 -7.36 12.69
C VAL A 45 1.06 -6.57 12.31
N ALA A 46 1.55 -5.75 13.25
CA ALA A 46 2.80 -5.02 13.08
C ALA A 46 3.95 -5.99 12.73
N GLY A 47 4.74 -5.63 11.72
CA GLY A 47 5.81 -6.47 11.18
C GLY A 47 5.41 -7.32 9.97
N GLN A 48 4.13 -7.36 9.60
CA GLN A 48 3.70 -7.92 8.31
C GLN A 48 3.98 -6.97 7.15
N PHE A 49 3.94 -7.52 5.94
CA PHE A 49 4.03 -6.80 4.69
C PHE A 49 2.74 -6.99 3.89
N ALA A 50 2.45 -6.06 2.99
CA ALA A 50 1.38 -6.17 1.99
C ALA A 50 2.00 -6.53 0.64
N GLU A 51 1.27 -7.29 -0.18
CA GLU A 51 1.66 -7.54 -1.57
C GLU A 51 1.05 -6.46 -2.46
N LEU A 52 1.90 -5.65 -3.08
CA LEU A 52 1.46 -4.56 -3.94
C LEU A 52 1.54 -5.01 -5.40
N SER A 53 0.39 -5.06 -6.06
CA SER A 53 0.27 -5.33 -7.50
C SER A 53 0.04 -4.04 -8.28
N VAL A 54 0.81 -3.85 -9.36
CA VAL A 54 0.63 -2.74 -10.31
C VAL A 54 0.42 -3.32 -11.71
N PHE A 55 -0.69 -2.94 -12.33
CA PHE A 55 -1.06 -3.42 -13.66
C PHE A 55 0.03 -3.13 -14.70
N GLY A 56 0.44 -4.16 -15.44
CA GLY A 56 1.47 -4.05 -16.50
C GLY A 56 2.90 -3.92 -15.99
N VAL A 57 3.12 -4.01 -14.68
CA VAL A 57 4.41 -3.76 -14.02
C VAL A 57 4.84 -5.01 -13.23
N GLY A 58 3.93 -5.54 -12.41
CA GLY A 58 4.17 -6.75 -11.61
C GLY A 58 3.75 -6.56 -10.15
N GLU A 59 4.21 -7.46 -9.31
CA GLU A 59 3.92 -7.50 -7.87
C GLU A 59 5.21 -7.50 -7.05
N CYS A 60 5.14 -6.94 -5.84
CA CYS A 60 6.22 -7.08 -4.88
C CYS A 60 5.72 -6.96 -3.43
N PRO A 61 6.41 -7.61 -2.47
CA PRO A 61 6.13 -7.45 -1.05
C PRO A 61 6.64 -6.08 -0.57
N ILE A 62 5.79 -5.35 0.17
CA ILE A 62 6.05 -4.00 0.68
C ILE A 62 5.73 -3.93 2.16
N GLY A 63 6.66 -3.38 2.95
CA GLY A 63 6.45 -3.15 4.38
C GLY A 63 5.34 -2.15 4.66
N ILE A 64 4.45 -2.51 5.58
CA ILE A 64 3.39 -1.61 6.07
C ILE A 64 4.00 -0.71 7.16
N ALA A 65 3.93 0.61 6.97
CA ALA A 65 4.52 1.60 7.86
C ALA A 65 3.50 2.21 8.84
N SER A 66 2.19 2.03 8.61
CA SER A 66 1.12 2.44 9.52
C SER A 66 0.83 1.39 10.59
N SER A 67 0.43 1.83 11.78
CA SER A 67 -0.02 0.93 12.85
C SER A 67 -1.45 0.44 12.59
N PRO A 68 -1.75 -0.87 12.75
CA PRO A 68 -3.10 -1.42 12.57
C PRO A 68 -4.10 -0.92 13.63
N THR A 69 -3.60 -0.47 14.78
CA THR A 69 -4.41 0.05 15.90
C THR A 69 -4.61 1.56 15.87
N SER A 70 -4.03 2.25 14.90
CA SER A 70 -4.21 3.70 14.79
C SER A 70 -5.59 3.99 14.18
N ASN A 71 -6.35 4.90 14.79
CA ASN A 71 -7.57 5.48 14.20
C ASN A 71 -7.19 6.39 13.01
N ALA A 72 -6.57 5.82 11.98
CA ALA A 72 -6.17 6.54 10.80
C ALA A 72 -7.44 7.10 10.12
N PRO A 73 -7.53 8.42 9.95
CA PRO A 73 -8.71 9.01 9.33
C PRO A 73 -8.79 8.59 7.85
N ASN A 74 -9.95 8.10 7.42
CA ASN A 74 -10.31 7.85 6.01
C ASN A 74 -9.70 6.59 5.34
N TYR A 75 -9.65 5.44 6.02
CA TYR A 75 -9.33 4.16 5.37
C TYR A 75 -7.93 4.16 4.71
N ILE A 76 -6.95 4.73 5.41
CA ILE A 76 -5.60 4.97 4.88
C ILE A 76 -4.65 3.87 5.37
N VAL A 77 -3.84 3.37 4.45
CA VAL A 77 -2.65 2.56 4.76
C VAL A 77 -1.42 3.25 4.20
N ILE A 78 -0.36 3.28 5.02
CA ILE A 78 0.91 3.88 4.64
C ILE A 78 1.88 2.76 4.32
N LEU A 79 2.38 2.75 3.08
CA LEU A 79 3.34 1.79 2.60
C LEU A 79 4.67 2.49 2.28
N ARG A 80 5.78 1.92 2.74
CA ARG A 80 7.11 2.43 2.41
C ARG A 80 7.76 1.53 1.37
N ILE A 81 8.05 2.09 0.21
CA ILE A 81 8.56 1.37 -0.94
C ILE A 81 10.03 1.73 -1.15
N ILE A 82 10.86 0.69 -1.27
CA ILE A 82 12.31 0.78 -1.57
C ILE A 82 12.66 0.12 -2.91
N VAL A 83 11.68 -0.48 -3.59
CA VAL A 83 11.87 -1.16 -4.87
C VAL A 83 11.86 -0.13 -5.99
N LYS A 84 13.05 0.17 -6.53
CA LYS A 84 13.25 1.27 -7.50
C LYS A 84 12.35 1.22 -8.73
N PHE A 85 12.11 0.02 -9.28
CA PHE A 85 11.21 -0.15 -10.42
C PHE A 85 9.76 0.23 -10.07
N MET A 86 9.25 -0.24 -8.93
CA MET A 86 7.90 0.09 -8.45
C MET A 86 7.76 1.56 -8.08
N ILE A 87 8.78 2.16 -7.45
CA ILE A 87 8.84 3.59 -7.16
C ILE A 87 8.60 4.41 -8.43
N ASN A 88 9.31 4.07 -9.51
CA ASN A 88 9.21 4.79 -10.76
C ASN A 88 7.81 4.63 -11.38
N SER A 89 7.27 3.42 -11.39
CA SER A 89 5.95 3.15 -11.95
C SER A 89 4.83 3.91 -11.23
N LEU A 90 4.80 3.85 -9.89
CA LEU A 90 3.75 4.48 -9.09
C LEU A 90 3.82 6.01 -9.16
N SER A 91 5.02 6.56 -9.35
CA SER A 91 5.22 8.01 -9.48
C SER A 91 4.65 8.58 -10.79
N TYR A 92 4.51 7.76 -11.82
CA TYR A 92 3.94 8.15 -13.12
C TYR A 92 2.43 7.96 -13.22
N SER A 93 1.79 7.26 -12.27
CA SER A 93 0.36 6.90 -12.32
C SER A 93 -0.63 8.01 -11.92
N ARG A 94 -0.25 9.28 -12.06
CA ARG A 94 -1.14 10.43 -11.76
C ARG A 94 -2.24 10.60 -12.81
#